data_AF-A0A2G9ZXR1-F1
#
_entry.id   AF-A0A2G9ZXR1-F1
#
_cell.length_a   1.000
_cell.length_b   1.000
_cell.length_c   1.000
_cell.angle_alpha   90.00
_cell.angle_beta   90.00
_cell.angle_gamma   90.00
#
_symmetry.space_group_name_H-M   'P 1'
#
loop_
_entity.id
_entity.type
_entity.pdbx_description
1 polymer ?
#
loop_
_entity_poly.entity_id
_entity_poly.type
_entity_poly.pdbx_seq_one_letter_code
_entity_poly.pdbx_strand_id
1 'polypeptide(L)'
;MKLQNKKEAAWFIYFLILMGLFYWLDHSPWFQTVILEKLARLNAGAATIFLSLLGLGLKQTGTTLVLPSGSIEIARSCTGSFVFMIFAAAMIPLPVPWKTRLLGLLAGFMVLLGINLFRISLILLVTSRFPESLWTFHVILGQIIVIAGMLFFSLWWIKQAKNPIFFSITRSNRIIFKTIFLFIIGYSCGYWLYGKFLENPLGLWVKQMVDGHASWLAGAMNKLFFFCAGTDYTLPSVKLIDGCLSSPMVVFFAAMVFAWPGAWKKKLLIIFLGFIPFFYAYHLLRAILIVATLGIQAKGNNIAYHLYGQIMLTLALLVFAEFFWRRKQGPPSTPKMMGQLLMGMATGFVLSLGTVFLANKVLAPVLVEVITGARDMSYNPQQTISLMPGLHVFIWTTLMWITPGLEKLKKWMGVCLGIIGAFLIFAGFIALVEIFRLTPHVGIVKLGVVLLPFLIYGVLKETNSVI
;
A
#
# COMPACT_ATOMS: atom_id res chain seq x y z
N MET A 1 -16.87 12.80 -25.24
CA MET A 1 -15.62 12.20 -24.70
C MET A 1 -14.54 12.30 -25.77
N LYS A 2 -13.45 13.03 -25.51
CA LYS A 2 -12.35 13.18 -26.50
C LYS A 2 -11.78 11.81 -26.88
N LEU A 3 -11.45 11.61 -28.16
CA LEU A 3 -10.93 10.35 -28.71
C LEU A 3 -9.73 9.79 -27.92
N GLN A 4 -8.97 10.67 -27.28
CA GLN A 4 -7.82 10.36 -26.43
C GLN A 4 -8.20 9.58 -25.16
N ASN A 5 -9.24 9.99 -24.43
CA ASN A 5 -9.67 9.32 -23.19
C ASN A 5 -10.18 7.90 -23.47
N LYS A 6 -10.75 7.63 -24.66
CA LYS A 6 -11.19 6.28 -25.05
C LYS A 6 -10.00 5.33 -25.26
N LYS A 7 -8.91 5.81 -25.88
CA LYS A 7 -7.69 5.01 -26.10
C LYS A 7 -6.96 4.71 -24.79
N GLU A 8 -6.94 5.67 -23.87
CA GLU A 8 -6.35 5.49 -22.53
C GLU A 8 -7.15 4.47 -21.69
N ALA A 9 -8.48 4.57 -21.69
CA ALA A 9 -9.35 3.60 -21.02
C ALA A 9 -9.20 2.18 -21.60
N ALA A 10 -9.17 2.05 -22.92
CA ALA A 10 -8.95 0.76 -23.58
C ALA A 10 -7.59 0.15 -23.20
N TRP A 11 -6.51 0.95 -23.23
CA TRP A 11 -5.18 0.49 -22.79
C TRP A 11 -5.20 -0.04 -21.35
N PHE A 12 -5.85 0.70 -20.44
CA PHE A 12 -5.95 0.30 -19.04
C PHE A 12 -6.72 -1.01 -18.86
N ILE A 13 -7.83 -1.20 -19.59
CA ILE A 13 -8.60 -2.44 -19.57
C ILE A 13 -7.74 -3.62 -20.08
N TYR A 14 -7.05 -3.45 -21.21
CA TYR A 14 -6.15 -4.48 -21.73
C TYR A 14 -5.01 -4.81 -20.77
N PHE A 15 -4.42 -3.79 -20.13
CA PHE A 15 -3.41 -3.97 -19.10
C PHE A 15 -3.95 -4.83 -17.95
N LEU A 16 -5.14 -4.52 -17.41
CA LEU A 16 -5.75 -5.30 -16.32
C LEU A 16 -6.05 -6.76 -16.73
N ILE A 17 -6.56 -6.99 -17.94
CA ILE A 17 -6.84 -8.33 -18.45
C ILE A 17 -5.53 -9.13 -18.57
N LEU A 18 -4.50 -8.56 -19.20
CA LEU A 18 -3.20 -9.22 -19.34
C LEU A 18 -2.52 -9.47 -17.99
N MET A 19 -2.64 -8.54 -17.05
CA MET A 19 -2.15 -8.71 -15.69
C MET A 19 -2.82 -9.90 -15.00
N GLY A 20 -4.15 -10.03 -15.09
CA GLY A 20 -4.89 -11.16 -14.55
C GLY A 20 -4.47 -12.50 -15.20
N LEU A 21 -4.37 -12.51 -16.53
CA LEU A 21 -3.90 -13.67 -17.31
C LEU A 21 -2.48 -14.10 -16.88
N PHE A 22 -1.56 -13.15 -16.80
CA PHE A 22 -0.18 -13.42 -16.43
C PHE A 22 -0.04 -13.85 -14.98
N TYR A 23 -0.82 -13.28 -14.07
CA TYR A 23 -0.86 -13.74 -12.69
C TYR A 23 -1.32 -15.20 -12.59
N TRP A 24 -2.39 -15.56 -13.32
CA TRP A 24 -2.85 -16.94 -13.43
C TRP A 24 -1.79 -17.86 -14.04
N LEU A 25 -1.13 -17.44 -15.11
CA LEU A 25 -0.06 -18.19 -15.76
C LEU A 25 1.13 -18.41 -14.82
N ASP A 26 1.59 -17.37 -14.11
CA ASP A 26 2.70 -17.45 -13.15
C ASP A 26 2.42 -18.45 -12.03
N HIS A 27 1.16 -18.56 -11.57
CA HIS A 27 0.75 -19.52 -10.53
C HIS A 27 0.40 -20.91 -11.07
N SER A 28 0.39 -21.11 -12.39
CA SER A 28 0.10 -22.42 -12.96
C SER A 28 1.24 -23.42 -12.63
N PRO A 29 0.91 -24.68 -12.29
CA PRO A 29 1.93 -25.69 -11.97
C PRO A 29 2.93 -25.92 -13.10
N TRP A 30 2.46 -25.86 -14.35
CA TRP A 30 3.30 -26.00 -15.53
C TRP A 30 4.33 -24.87 -15.63
N PHE A 31 3.93 -23.61 -15.46
CA PHE A 31 4.83 -22.48 -15.54
C PHE A 31 5.88 -22.48 -14.42
N GLN A 32 5.44 -22.82 -13.20
CA GLN A 32 6.28 -22.93 -12.01
C GLN A 32 7.40 -23.98 -12.17
N THR A 33 7.07 -25.14 -12.73
CA THR A 33 8.01 -26.27 -12.85
C THR A 33 8.87 -26.19 -14.12
N VAL A 34 8.28 -25.82 -15.26
CA VAL A 34 8.98 -25.86 -16.55
C VAL A 34 9.80 -24.60 -16.79
N ILE A 35 9.27 -23.42 -16.43
CA ILE A 35 9.89 -22.13 -16.76
C ILE A 35 10.62 -21.55 -15.55
N LEU A 36 9.93 -21.36 -14.41
CA LEU A 36 10.53 -20.67 -13.26
C LEU A 36 11.67 -21.43 -12.63
N GLU A 37 11.56 -22.75 -12.52
CA GLU A 37 12.65 -23.57 -11.98
C GLU A 37 13.90 -23.51 -12.85
N LYS A 38 13.75 -23.58 -14.18
CA LYS A 38 14.88 -23.43 -15.12
C LYS A 38 15.49 -22.04 -15.02
N LEU A 39 14.65 -21.00 -14.97
CA LEU A 39 15.12 -19.62 -14.85
C LEU A 39 15.84 -19.37 -13.51
N ALA A 40 15.39 -19.98 -12.42
CA ALA A 40 16.05 -19.92 -11.12
C ALA A 40 17.44 -20.59 -11.17
N ARG A 41 17.53 -21.78 -11.78
CA ARG A 41 18.82 -22.47 -12.00
C ARG A 41 19.78 -21.66 -12.88
N LEU A 42 19.27 -21.01 -13.93
CA LEU A 42 20.08 -20.14 -14.79
C LEU A 42 20.59 -18.91 -14.03
N ASN A 43 19.74 -18.26 -13.23
CA ASN A 43 20.15 -17.14 -12.39
C ASN A 43 21.21 -17.57 -11.36
N ALA A 44 21.04 -18.75 -10.75
CA ALA A 44 22.02 -19.32 -9.83
C ALA A 44 23.38 -19.55 -10.52
N GLY A 45 23.39 -20.12 -11.72
CA GLY A 45 24.61 -20.32 -12.51
C GLY A 45 25.28 -19.01 -12.90
N ALA A 46 24.50 -18.05 -13.40
CA ALA A 46 25.02 -16.73 -13.75
C ALA A 46 25.64 -16.01 -12.55
N ALA A 47 24.97 -16.06 -11.38
CA ALA A 47 25.51 -15.48 -10.14
C ALA A 47 26.77 -16.20 -9.67
N THR A 48 26.83 -17.52 -9.78
CA THR A 48 28.02 -18.32 -9.44
C THR A 48 29.21 -17.92 -10.30
N ILE A 49 29.03 -17.84 -11.62
CA ILE A 49 30.08 -17.43 -12.56
C ILE A 49 30.54 -16.00 -12.23
N PHE A 50 29.60 -15.07 -12.11
CA PHE A 50 29.90 -13.66 -11.87
C PHE A 50 30.66 -13.43 -10.55
N LEU A 51 30.25 -14.09 -9.47
CA LEU A 51 30.90 -13.94 -8.16
C LEU A 51 32.20 -14.74 -8.06
N SER A 52 32.34 -15.87 -8.78
CA SER A 52 33.61 -16.60 -8.88
C SER A 52 34.70 -15.75 -9.54
N LEU A 53 34.33 -14.94 -10.55
CA LEU A 53 35.25 -13.96 -11.15
C LEU A 53 35.69 -12.88 -10.15
N LEU A 54 34.90 -12.61 -9.11
CA LEU A 54 35.24 -11.68 -8.02
C LEU A 54 35.96 -12.37 -6.85
N GLY A 55 36.36 -13.64 -6.99
CA GLY A 55 37.12 -14.39 -6.00
C GLY A 55 36.28 -15.10 -4.93
N LEU A 56 34.95 -15.17 -5.10
CA LEU A 56 34.08 -15.93 -4.20
C LEU A 56 33.93 -17.37 -4.70
N GLY A 57 34.52 -18.32 -3.97
CA GLY A 57 34.41 -19.75 -4.25
C GLY A 57 33.02 -20.31 -3.98
N LEU A 58 32.08 -20.04 -4.88
CA LEU A 58 30.71 -20.54 -4.82
C LEU A 58 30.58 -21.86 -5.55
N LYS A 59 29.81 -22.79 -4.99
CA LYS A 59 29.37 -24.00 -5.69
C LYS A 59 27.86 -23.96 -5.87
N GLN A 60 27.39 -24.31 -7.06
CA GLN A 60 25.97 -24.42 -7.36
C GLN A 60 25.51 -25.87 -7.25
N THR A 61 24.43 -26.11 -6.51
CA THR A 61 23.69 -27.38 -6.47
C THR A 61 22.23 -27.10 -6.80
N GLY A 62 21.84 -27.25 -8.06
CA GLY A 62 20.47 -26.93 -8.52
C GLY A 62 20.19 -25.42 -8.45
N THR A 63 19.19 -25.03 -7.66
CA THR A 63 18.85 -23.62 -7.35
C THR A 63 19.58 -23.08 -6.11
N THR A 64 20.33 -23.94 -5.41
CA THR A 64 21.02 -23.61 -4.17
C THR A 64 22.48 -23.26 -4.43
N LEU A 65 22.92 -22.16 -3.84
CA LEU A 65 24.30 -21.70 -3.84
C LEU A 65 24.94 -22.01 -2.50
N VAL A 66 26.06 -22.71 -2.53
CA VAL A 66 26.83 -23.12 -1.35
C VAL A 66 27.99 -22.14 -1.16
N LEU A 67 27.98 -21.44 -0.03
CA LEU A 67 29.02 -20.55 0.46
C LEU A 67 29.75 -21.22 1.65
N PRO A 68 30.98 -20.78 1.99
CA PRO A 68 31.64 -21.22 3.22
C PRO A 68 30.83 -20.93 4.50
N SER A 69 30.02 -19.85 4.49
CA SER A 69 29.21 -19.40 5.62
C SER A 69 27.80 -20.01 5.65
N GLY A 70 27.42 -20.87 4.70
CA GLY A 70 26.09 -21.48 4.62
C GLY A 70 25.58 -21.67 3.18
N SER A 71 24.32 -22.08 3.04
CA SER A 71 23.67 -22.28 1.74
C SER A 71 22.49 -21.34 1.54
N ILE A 72 22.37 -20.77 0.35
CA ILE A 72 21.27 -19.86 -0.02
C ILE A 72 20.56 -20.42 -1.25
N GLU A 73 19.26 -20.69 -1.11
CA GLU A 73 18.42 -21.11 -2.23
C GLU A 73 17.84 -19.91 -2.96
N ILE A 74 17.99 -19.88 -4.28
CA ILE A 74 17.31 -18.90 -5.14
C ILE A 74 15.88 -19.40 -5.39
N ALA A 75 14.96 -18.88 -4.58
CA ALA A 75 13.53 -19.15 -4.74
C ALA A 75 13.00 -18.73 -6.12
N ARG A 76 11.91 -19.35 -6.57
CA ARG A 76 11.25 -19.03 -7.85
C ARG A 76 10.80 -17.56 -7.93
N SER A 77 10.45 -16.97 -6.79
CA SER A 77 10.13 -15.54 -6.66
C SER A 77 11.33 -14.61 -6.97
N CYS A 78 12.57 -15.13 -6.88
CA CYS A 78 13.80 -14.39 -7.17
C CYS A 78 14.13 -14.33 -8.67
N THR A 79 13.32 -14.95 -9.54
CA THR A 79 13.58 -14.97 -10.99
C THR A 79 13.29 -13.65 -11.69
N GLY A 80 12.47 -12.79 -11.07
CA GLY A 80 11.98 -11.56 -11.69
C GLY A 80 10.86 -11.77 -12.72
N SER A 81 10.40 -13.02 -12.93
CA SER A 81 9.37 -13.37 -13.91
C SER A 81 8.12 -12.51 -13.78
N PHE A 82 7.63 -12.35 -12.55
CA PHE A 82 6.43 -11.58 -12.29
C PHE A 82 6.60 -10.12 -12.69
N VAL A 83 7.76 -9.50 -12.41
CA VAL A 83 8.04 -8.13 -12.84
C VAL A 83 8.10 -8.02 -14.37
N PHE A 84 8.68 -9.02 -15.04
CA PHE A 84 8.65 -9.07 -16.50
C PHE A 84 7.24 -9.15 -17.06
N MET A 85 6.38 -9.96 -16.46
CA MET A 85 4.99 -10.09 -16.87
C MET A 85 4.22 -8.78 -16.71
N ILE A 86 4.42 -8.04 -15.60
CA ILE A 86 3.84 -6.71 -15.43
C ILE A 86 4.32 -5.76 -16.53
N PHE A 87 5.62 -5.76 -16.79
CA PHE A 87 6.21 -4.98 -17.87
C PHE A 87 5.61 -5.36 -19.24
N ALA A 88 5.46 -6.65 -19.52
CA ALA A 88 4.87 -7.14 -20.75
C ALA A 88 3.38 -6.75 -20.88
N ALA A 89 2.61 -6.82 -19.79
CA ALA A 89 1.22 -6.40 -19.76
C ALA A 89 1.08 -4.90 -20.06
N ALA A 90 2.06 -4.09 -19.67
CA ALA A 90 2.12 -2.67 -20.00
C ALA A 90 2.57 -2.41 -21.45
N MET A 91 3.51 -3.20 -21.98
CA MET A 91 4.07 -3.02 -23.33
C MET A 91 3.15 -3.53 -24.45
N ILE A 92 2.49 -4.69 -24.27
CA ILE A 92 1.68 -5.33 -25.32
C ILE A 92 0.57 -4.40 -25.84
N PRO A 93 -0.20 -3.70 -24.98
CA PRO A 93 -1.28 -2.82 -25.43
C PRO A 93 -0.80 -1.47 -25.98
N LEU A 94 0.52 -1.19 -26.02
CA LEU A 94 1.03 0.09 -26.51
C LEU A 94 0.67 0.30 -27.98
N PRO A 95 0.18 1.49 -28.38
CA PRO A 95 -0.18 1.80 -29.76
C PRO A 95 1.06 2.11 -30.62
N VAL A 96 2.05 1.22 -30.63
CA VAL A 96 3.28 1.31 -31.44
C VAL A 96 3.37 0.10 -32.39
N PRO A 97 4.19 0.14 -33.45
CA PRO A 97 4.36 -1.02 -34.34
C PRO A 97 4.79 -2.28 -33.58
N TRP A 98 4.32 -3.45 -34.00
CA TRP A 98 4.59 -4.72 -33.29
C TRP A 98 6.09 -5.04 -33.18
N LYS A 99 6.88 -4.67 -34.21
CA LYS A 99 8.35 -4.78 -34.19
C LYS A 99 8.97 -4.01 -33.00
N THR A 100 8.50 -2.79 -32.74
CA THR A 100 8.97 -1.98 -31.61
C THR A 100 8.52 -2.55 -30.26
N ARG A 101 7.33 -3.16 -30.20
CA ARG A 101 6.86 -3.86 -29.00
C ARG A 101 7.74 -5.06 -28.68
N LEU A 102 8.00 -5.91 -29.68
CA LEU A 102 8.80 -7.12 -29.51
C LEU A 102 10.25 -6.79 -29.15
N LEU A 103 10.83 -5.78 -29.80
CA LEU A 103 12.17 -5.30 -29.44
C LEU A 103 12.22 -4.75 -28.01
N GLY A 104 11.16 -4.06 -27.57
CA GLY A 104 11.05 -3.58 -26.19
C GLY A 104 10.87 -4.68 -25.16
N LEU A 105 10.08 -5.70 -25.48
CA LEU A 105 9.94 -6.89 -24.65
C LEU A 105 11.28 -7.61 -24.51
N LEU A 106 11.99 -7.82 -25.62
CA LEU A 106 13.30 -8.47 -25.61
C LEU A 106 14.35 -7.66 -24.86
N ALA A 107 14.46 -6.35 -25.15
CA ALA A 107 15.39 -5.47 -24.46
C ALA A 107 15.07 -5.35 -22.96
N GLY A 108 13.78 -5.25 -22.60
CA GLY A 108 13.34 -5.23 -21.21
C GLY A 108 13.60 -6.53 -20.47
N PHE A 109 13.49 -7.67 -21.16
CA PHE A 109 13.87 -8.97 -20.61
C PHE A 109 15.37 -9.01 -20.29
N MET A 110 16.22 -8.57 -21.23
CA MET A 110 17.68 -8.53 -21.02
C MET A 110 18.08 -7.57 -19.89
N VAL A 111 17.45 -6.39 -19.82
CA VAL A 111 17.67 -5.43 -18.73
C VAL A 111 17.25 -6.02 -17.39
N LEU A 112 16.09 -6.70 -17.34
CA LEU A 112 15.64 -7.38 -16.13
C LEU A 112 16.64 -8.46 -15.68
N LEU A 113 17.13 -9.29 -16.60
CA LEU A 113 18.12 -10.33 -16.27
C LEU A 113 19.39 -9.69 -15.67
N GLY A 114 19.88 -8.59 -16.24
CA GLY A 114 21.03 -7.85 -15.71
C GLY A 114 20.78 -7.27 -14.33
N ILE A 115 19.65 -6.59 -14.12
CA ILE A 115 19.28 -6.02 -12.81
C ILE A 115 19.08 -7.13 -11.78
N ASN A 116 18.47 -8.25 -12.17
CA ASN A 116 18.25 -9.38 -11.29
C ASN A 116 19.56 -10.08 -10.89
N LEU A 117 20.49 -10.25 -11.84
CA LEU A 117 21.82 -10.78 -11.57
C LEU A 117 22.58 -9.88 -10.60
N PHE A 118 22.53 -8.56 -10.82
CA PHE A 118 23.11 -7.58 -9.90
C PHE A 118 22.48 -7.69 -8.50
N ARG A 119 21.15 -7.79 -8.41
CA ARG A 119 20.42 -7.98 -7.15
C ARG A 119 20.87 -9.23 -6.41
N ILE A 120 20.88 -10.39 -7.08
CA ILE A 120 21.28 -11.66 -6.48
C ILE A 120 22.72 -11.59 -5.99
N SER A 121 23.61 -11.04 -6.81
CA SER A 121 25.03 -10.87 -6.47
C SER A 121 25.22 -9.97 -5.25
N LEU A 122 24.50 -8.85 -5.19
CA LEU A 122 24.51 -7.94 -4.05
C LEU A 122 24.02 -8.64 -2.78
N ILE A 123 22.92 -9.37 -2.85
CA ILE A 123 22.38 -10.12 -1.71
C ILE A 123 23.43 -11.11 -1.21
N LEU A 124 24.00 -11.95 -2.08
CA LEU A 124 25.01 -12.95 -1.71
C LEU A 124 26.27 -12.33 -1.10
N LEU A 125 26.74 -11.21 -1.66
CA LEU A 125 27.89 -10.47 -1.14
C LEU A 125 27.65 -9.94 0.28
N VAL A 126 26.46 -9.44 0.56
CA VAL A 126 26.13 -8.88 1.88
C VAL A 126 25.84 -10.00 2.88
N THR A 127 25.04 -11.01 2.51
CA THR A 127 24.66 -12.10 3.41
C THR A 127 25.83 -13.01 3.77
N SER A 128 26.85 -13.13 2.91
CA SER A 128 28.10 -13.83 3.25
C SER A 128 28.85 -13.21 4.44
N ARG A 129 28.65 -11.91 4.70
CA ARG A 129 29.28 -11.16 5.81
C ARG A 129 28.31 -10.86 6.95
N PHE A 130 27.04 -10.64 6.63
CA PHE A 130 25.98 -10.28 7.56
C PHE A 130 24.73 -11.14 7.31
N PRO A 131 24.66 -12.38 7.83
CA PRO A 131 23.56 -13.32 7.55
C PRO A 131 22.17 -12.75 7.86
N GLU A 132 22.04 -11.99 8.96
CA GLU A 132 20.79 -11.36 9.41
C GLU A 132 20.20 -10.33 8.44
N SER A 133 21.00 -9.84 7.48
CA SER A 133 20.59 -8.81 6.54
C SER A 133 19.78 -9.33 5.34
N LEU A 134 19.62 -10.66 5.21
CA LEU A 134 18.98 -11.29 4.06
C LEU A 134 17.58 -10.71 3.80
N TRP A 135 16.77 -10.58 4.84
CA TRP A 135 15.40 -10.07 4.72
C TRP A 135 15.39 -8.62 4.19
N THR A 136 16.23 -7.74 4.75
CA THR A 136 16.33 -6.33 4.35
C THR A 136 16.79 -6.19 2.90
N PHE A 137 17.84 -6.91 2.50
CA PHE A 137 18.37 -6.80 1.14
C PHE A 137 17.50 -7.51 0.10
N HIS A 138 16.85 -8.61 0.46
CA HIS A 138 15.97 -9.34 -0.45
C HIS A 138 14.62 -8.63 -0.63
N VAL A 139 13.90 -8.36 0.46
CA VAL A 139 12.51 -7.88 0.43
C VAL A 139 12.43 -6.39 0.17
N ILE A 140 13.33 -5.59 0.76
CA ILE A 140 13.28 -4.13 0.65
C ILE A 140 14.13 -3.67 -0.53
N LEU A 141 15.45 -3.80 -0.43
CA LEU A 141 16.37 -3.22 -1.42
C LEU A 141 16.27 -3.90 -2.79
N GLY A 142 16.27 -5.23 -2.81
CA GLY A 142 16.21 -6.02 -4.03
C GLY A 142 14.94 -5.76 -4.82
N GLN A 143 13.80 -5.63 -4.14
CA GLN A 143 12.52 -5.30 -4.76
C GLN A 143 12.51 -3.86 -5.30
N ILE A 144 13.06 -2.90 -4.54
CA ILE A 144 13.18 -1.51 -5.00
C ILE A 144 14.04 -1.42 -6.26
N ILE A 145 15.20 -2.08 -6.29
CA ILE A 145 16.13 -2.07 -7.43
C ILE A 145 15.44 -2.58 -8.70
N VAL A 146 14.77 -3.73 -8.61
CA VAL A 146 14.11 -4.36 -9.77
C VAL A 146 12.91 -3.53 -10.24
N ILE A 147 12.03 -3.12 -9.34
CA ILE A 147 10.85 -2.31 -9.70
C ILE A 147 11.27 -0.96 -10.27
N ALA A 148 12.17 -0.24 -9.60
CA ALA A 148 12.61 1.08 -10.05
C ALA A 148 13.36 1.00 -11.38
N GLY A 149 14.24 0.01 -11.54
CA GLY A 149 14.99 -0.20 -12.77
C GLY A 149 14.09 -0.57 -13.95
N MET A 150 13.13 -1.48 -13.76
CA MET A 150 12.18 -1.84 -14.82
C MET A 150 11.19 -0.72 -15.12
N LEU A 151 10.75 0.03 -14.12
CA LEU A 151 9.92 1.21 -14.33
C LEU A 151 10.69 2.26 -15.14
N PHE A 152 11.94 2.56 -14.76
CA PHE A 152 12.80 3.47 -15.50
C PHE A 152 12.99 3.03 -16.94
N PHE A 153 13.34 1.75 -17.17
CA PHE A 153 13.49 1.19 -18.49
C PHE A 153 12.19 1.29 -19.31
N SER A 154 11.04 0.95 -18.73
CA SER A 154 9.76 1.01 -19.42
C SER A 154 9.40 2.43 -19.84
N LEU A 155 9.62 3.42 -18.98
CA LEU A 155 9.39 4.83 -19.28
C LEU A 155 10.36 5.33 -20.35
N TRP A 156 11.62 4.93 -20.26
CA TRP A 156 12.64 5.24 -21.27
C TRP A 156 12.30 4.60 -22.62
N TRP A 157 11.89 3.34 -22.66
CA TRP A 157 11.51 2.63 -23.88
C TRP A 157 10.28 3.26 -24.53
N ILE A 158 9.22 3.53 -23.76
CA ILE A 158 8.01 4.20 -24.26
C ILE A 158 8.36 5.56 -24.88
N LYS A 159 9.30 6.30 -24.27
CA LYS A 159 9.79 7.58 -24.80
C LYS A 159 10.46 7.39 -26.15
N GLN A 160 11.39 6.43 -26.28
CA GLN A 160 12.12 6.17 -27.52
C GLN A 160 11.22 5.60 -28.62
N ALA A 161 10.26 4.75 -28.26
CA ALA A 161 9.35 4.08 -29.18
C ALA A 161 8.34 5.02 -29.88
N LYS A 162 8.21 6.28 -29.43
CA LYS A 162 7.23 7.26 -29.95
C LYS A 162 7.83 8.47 -30.72
N ASN A 163 9.02 8.99 -30.37
CA ASN A 163 9.75 10.18 -30.90
C ASN A 163 9.00 11.55 -31.01
N PRO A 164 9.70 12.71 -30.87
CA PRO A 164 10.30 13.27 -29.66
C PRO A 164 9.41 14.34 -28.95
N ILE A 165 8.17 14.62 -29.40
CA ILE A 165 7.45 15.86 -29.04
C ILE A 165 6.22 15.66 -28.12
N PHE A 166 5.75 14.44 -27.87
CA PHE A 166 4.49 14.26 -27.12
C PHE A 166 4.58 13.28 -25.92
N PHE A 167 5.15 13.78 -24.82
CA PHE A 167 4.41 13.86 -23.55
C PHE A 167 5.04 14.90 -22.61
N SER A 168 4.27 15.94 -22.29
CA SER A 168 4.48 16.86 -21.16
C SER A 168 4.11 16.18 -19.83
N ILE A 169 4.58 14.94 -19.59
CA ILE A 169 4.57 14.36 -18.24
C ILE A 169 5.71 15.01 -17.49
N THR A 170 6.88 15.20 -18.09
CA THR A 170 8.02 15.81 -17.39
C THR A 170 7.91 17.34 -17.25
N ARG A 171 7.17 18.04 -18.11
CA ARG A 171 7.01 19.51 -18.01
C ARG A 171 5.90 19.92 -17.03
N SER A 172 4.80 19.17 -16.94
CA SER A 172 3.72 19.39 -15.97
C SER A 172 3.92 18.64 -14.63
N ASN A 173 4.60 17.48 -14.65
CA ASN A 173 4.81 16.63 -13.46
C ASN A 173 6.21 16.77 -12.84
N ARG A 174 7.02 17.76 -13.19
CA ARG A 174 8.25 18.06 -12.41
C ARG A 174 7.94 18.19 -10.92
N ILE A 175 6.79 18.78 -10.60
CA ILE A 175 6.29 18.91 -9.24
C ILE A 175 5.87 17.55 -8.69
N ILE A 176 5.04 16.77 -9.39
CA ILE A 176 4.56 15.47 -8.88
C ILE A 176 5.74 14.52 -8.69
N PHE A 177 6.66 14.46 -9.65
CA PHE A 177 7.87 13.64 -9.56
C PHE A 177 8.78 14.12 -8.43
N LYS A 178 8.98 15.44 -8.28
CA LYS A 178 9.71 16.00 -7.13
C LYS A 178 9.02 15.67 -5.81
N THR A 179 7.70 15.73 -5.73
CA THR A 179 6.93 15.41 -4.52
C THR A 179 7.03 13.92 -4.21
N ILE A 180 6.88 13.02 -5.19
CA ILE A 180 7.05 11.58 -5.00
C ILE A 180 8.49 11.25 -4.59
N PHE A 181 9.48 11.85 -5.25
CA PHE A 181 10.89 11.66 -4.92
C PHE A 181 11.22 12.15 -3.51
N LEU A 182 10.77 13.36 -3.15
CA LEU A 182 10.92 13.87 -1.78
C LEU A 182 10.16 13.02 -0.77
N PHE A 183 8.99 12.48 -1.13
CA PHE A 183 8.25 11.57 -0.27
C PHE A 183 9.03 10.28 -0.03
N ILE A 184 9.60 9.67 -1.06
CA ILE A 184 10.41 8.45 -0.94
C ILE A 184 11.63 8.72 -0.04
N ILE A 185 12.37 9.80 -0.30
CA ILE A 185 13.52 10.19 0.55
C ILE A 185 13.05 10.45 1.98
N GLY A 186 12.00 11.25 2.16
CA GLY A 186 11.46 11.60 3.47
C GLY A 186 10.97 10.37 4.24
N TYR A 187 10.39 9.38 3.56
CA TYR A 187 9.94 8.13 4.14
C TYR A 187 11.13 7.25 4.54
N SER A 188 12.10 7.05 3.65
CA SER A 188 13.29 6.24 3.94
C SER A 188 14.14 6.86 5.07
N CYS A 189 14.44 8.16 4.99
CA CYS A 189 15.16 8.87 6.05
C CYS A 189 14.34 8.92 7.34
N GLY A 190 13.04 9.20 7.23
CA GLY A 190 12.13 9.22 8.37
C GLY A 190 12.06 7.88 9.07
N TYR A 191 12.02 6.77 8.34
CA TYR A 191 12.02 5.41 8.90
C TYR A 191 13.30 5.12 9.67
N TRP A 192 14.45 5.48 9.09
CA TRP A 192 15.75 5.31 9.73
C TRP A 192 15.89 6.18 11.00
N LEU A 193 15.57 7.48 10.90
CA LEU A 193 15.58 8.40 12.03
C LEU A 193 14.61 7.97 13.13
N TYR A 194 13.45 7.44 12.73
CA TYR A 194 12.45 6.95 13.65
C TYR A 194 12.93 5.72 14.44
N GLY A 195 13.61 4.79 13.78
CA GLY A 195 14.28 3.68 14.48
C GLY A 195 15.28 4.20 15.52
N LYS A 196 16.12 5.17 15.16
CA LYS A 196 17.06 5.80 16.09
C LYS A 196 16.39 6.58 17.22
N PHE A 197 15.25 7.21 16.96
CA PHE A 197 14.45 7.89 17.97
C PHE A 197 13.94 6.89 19.02
N LEU A 198 13.40 5.74 18.60
CA LEU A 198 12.91 4.70 19.52
C LEU A 198 14.00 4.13 20.44
N GLU A 199 15.24 4.10 19.97
CA GLU A 199 16.41 3.63 20.75
C GLU A 199 16.97 4.72 21.69
N ASN A 200 16.65 6.00 21.47
CA ASN A 200 17.19 7.13 22.22
C ASN A 200 16.44 7.32 23.57
N PRO A 201 17.13 7.80 24.64
CA PRO A 201 16.48 8.18 25.91
C PRO A 201 15.19 8.99 25.77
N LEU A 202 15.13 9.93 24.82
CA LEU A 202 13.91 10.72 24.58
C LEU A 202 12.75 9.85 24.07
N GLY A 203 12.99 8.94 23.13
CA GLY A 203 11.95 8.05 22.61
C GLY A 203 11.48 7.05 23.66
N LEU A 204 12.40 6.53 24.48
CA LEU A 204 12.07 5.68 25.63
C LEU A 204 11.21 6.44 26.66
N TRP A 205 11.54 7.70 26.93
CA TRP A 205 10.73 8.54 27.82
C TRP A 205 9.32 8.77 27.27
N VAL A 206 9.17 9.11 25.98
CA VAL A 206 7.85 9.26 25.36
C VAL A 206 7.08 7.95 25.39
N LYS A 207 7.74 6.81 25.17
CA LYS A 207 7.14 5.47 25.31
C LYS A 207 6.61 5.24 26.73
N GLN A 208 7.42 5.49 27.75
CA GLN A 208 7.01 5.36 29.16
C GLN A 208 5.81 6.26 29.48
N MET A 209 5.78 7.48 28.95
CA MET A 209 4.64 8.39 29.08
C MET A 209 3.37 7.84 28.44
N VAL A 210 3.46 7.28 27.23
CA VAL A 210 2.33 6.63 26.57
C VAL A 210 1.83 5.44 27.38
N ASP A 211 2.73 4.57 27.85
CA ASP A 211 2.40 3.37 28.64
C ASP A 211 1.73 3.74 29.97
N GLY A 212 2.30 4.71 30.69
CA GLY A 212 1.79 5.20 31.97
C GLY A 212 0.41 5.83 31.84
N HIS A 213 0.22 6.72 30.85
CA HIS A 213 -1.07 7.37 30.63
C HIS A 213 -2.12 6.43 30.04
N ALA A 214 -1.74 5.48 29.19
CA ALA A 214 -2.66 4.45 28.71
C ALA A 214 -3.15 3.57 29.87
N SER A 215 -2.26 3.19 30.79
CA SER A 215 -2.61 2.41 31.98
C SER A 215 -3.49 3.20 32.95
N TRP A 216 -3.18 4.48 33.15
CA TRP A 216 -4.00 5.37 33.97
C TRP A 216 -5.41 5.55 33.39
N LEU A 217 -5.53 5.84 32.08
CA LEU A 217 -6.81 5.97 31.40
C LEU A 217 -7.60 4.66 31.39
N ALA A 218 -6.93 3.53 31.17
CA ALA A 218 -7.52 2.20 31.28
C ALA A 218 -8.15 1.98 32.66
N GLY A 219 -7.42 2.30 33.73
CA GLY A 219 -7.92 2.20 35.11
C GLY A 219 -9.08 3.15 35.39
N ALA A 220 -9.02 4.39 34.87
CA ALA A 220 -10.11 5.36 34.99
C ALA A 220 -11.37 4.88 34.26
N MET A 221 -11.24 4.36 33.03
CA MET A 221 -12.34 3.76 32.28
C MET A 221 -12.93 2.55 33.02
N ASN A 222 -12.09 1.70 33.62
CA ASN A 222 -12.58 0.56 34.39
C ASN A 222 -13.49 0.99 35.54
N LYS A 223 -13.01 1.97 36.32
CA LYS A 223 -13.78 2.55 37.44
C LYS A 223 -15.09 3.20 36.98
N LEU A 224 -15.10 3.84 35.81
CA LEU A 224 -16.31 4.51 35.31
C LEU A 224 -17.33 3.53 34.74
N PHE A 225 -16.90 2.51 33.98
CA PHE A 225 -17.82 1.60 33.28
C PHE A 225 -18.24 0.38 34.12
N PHE A 226 -17.35 -0.19 34.94
CA PHE A 226 -17.61 -1.45 35.64
C PHE A 226 -18.06 -1.29 37.10
N PHE A 227 -17.82 -0.13 37.71
CA PHE A 227 -18.34 0.15 39.06
C PHE A 227 -19.88 0.17 39.10
N CYS A 228 -20.53 0.50 37.99
CA CYS A 228 -21.99 0.38 37.86
C CYS A 228 -22.48 -1.06 37.59
N ALA A 229 -21.59 -1.98 37.20
CA ALA A 229 -21.96 -3.34 36.81
C ALA A 229 -21.69 -4.40 37.88
N GLY A 230 -21.15 -4.02 39.05
CA GLY A 230 -20.93 -4.92 40.19
C GLY A 230 -19.99 -6.10 39.92
N THR A 231 -19.20 -6.05 38.86
CA THR A 231 -18.29 -7.12 38.45
C THR A 231 -16.84 -6.66 38.59
N ASP A 232 -16.07 -7.33 39.44
CA ASP A 232 -14.62 -7.11 39.59
C ASP A 232 -13.89 -7.66 38.37
N TYR A 233 -13.91 -6.91 37.27
CA TYR A 233 -13.16 -7.24 36.07
C TYR A 233 -11.72 -6.71 36.21
N THR A 234 -10.76 -7.62 36.38
CA THR A 234 -9.33 -7.28 36.34
C THR A 234 -8.90 -7.13 34.88
N LEU A 235 -8.77 -5.88 34.41
CA LEU A 235 -8.26 -5.62 33.06
C LEU A 235 -6.82 -6.14 32.95
N PRO A 236 -6.50 -6.91 31.90
CA PRO A 236 -5.13 -7.35 31.67
C PRO A 236 -4.22 -6.13 31.49
N SER A 237 -3.04 -6.18 32.11
CA SER A 237 -2.04 -5.12 31.98
C SER A 237 -1.60 -5.02 30.51
N VAL A 238 -1.94 -3.94 29.83
CA VAL A 238 -1.54 -3.73 28.43
C VAL A 238 -0.11 -3.20 28.40
N LYS A 239 0.86 -4.10 28.29
CA LYS A 239 2.22 -3.72 27.90
C LYS A 239 2.25 -3.47 26.39
N LEU A 240 2.58 -2.25 25.99
CA LEU A 240 2.83 -1.91 24.60
C LEU A 240 4.10 -2.62 24.13
N ILE A 241 3.92 -3.64 23.29
CA ILE A 241 5.01 -4.32 22.59
C ILE A 241 5.61 -3.35 21.57
N ASP A 242 6.92 -3.43 21.30
CA ASP A 242 7.63 -2.54 20.36
C ASP A 242 6.99 -2.50 18.96
N GLY A 243 6.30 -3.57 18.54
CA GLY A 243 5.49 -3.61 17.32
C GLY A 243 4.29 -2.65 17.28
N CYS A 244 3.74 -2.28 18.44
CA CYS A 244 2.62 -1.33 18.54
C CYS A 244 3.08 0.13 18.41
N LEU A 245 4.32 0.40 18.82
CA LEU A 245 4.94 1.72 18.73
C LEU A 245 5.58 1.93 17.36
N SER A 246 6.15 0.91 16.73
CA SER A 246 6.77 0.99 15.39
C SER A 246 5.79 1.18 14.21
N SER A 247 4.73 1.98 14.38
CA SER A 247 3.76 2.26 13.32
C SER A 247 4.40 3.09 12.20
N PRO A 248 4.37 2.62 10.94
CA PRO A 248 4.88 3.37 9.80
C PRO A 248 4.07 4.65 9.51
N MET A 249 2.95 4.88 10.20
CA MET A 249 2.10 6.06 9.99
C MET A 249 2.77 7.37 10.40
N VAL A 250 3.57 7.36 11.48
CA VAL A 250 4.28 8.57 11.93
C VAL A 250 5.36 8.95 10.92
N VAL A 251 6.09 7.95 10.44
CA VAL A 251 7.07 8.09 9.35
C VAL A 251 6.40 8.57 8.06
N PHE A 252 5.24 8.01 7.72
CA PHE A 252 4.45 8.41 6.57
C PHE A 252 4.03 9.88 6.66
N PHE A 253 3.50 10.31 7.81
CA PHE A 253 3.12 11.71 8.03
C PHE A 253 4.33 12.66 7.89
N ALA A 254 5.46 12.32 8.50
CA ALA A 254 6.69 13.09 8.36
C ALA A 254 7.14 13.17 6.89
N ALA A 255 7.07 12.06 6.14
CA ALA A 255 7.37 12.01 4.72
C ALA A 255 6.44 12.90 3.89
N MET A 256 5.15 12.97 4.23
CA MET A 256 4.19 13.87 3.58
C MET A 256 4.50 15.34 3.84
N VAL A 257 4.80 15.71 5.09
CA VAL A 257 5.21 17.09 5.45
C VAL A 257 6.52 17.46 4.76
N PHE A 258 7.43 16.51 4.61
CA PHE A 258 8.68 16.68 3.89
C PHE A 258 8.44 16.89 2.38
N ALA A 259 7.53 16.12 1.78
CA ALA A 259 7.15 16.20 0.38
C ALA A 259 6.27 17.42 0.04
N TRP A 260 5.64 18.03 1.05
CA TRP A 260 4.82 19.24 0.92
C TRP A 260 5.63 20.38 0.27
N PRO A 261 5.13 21.13 -0.73
CA PRO A 261 5.92 22.19 -1.37
C PRO A 261 5.95 23.53 -0.58
N GLY A 262 5.80 23.49 0.75
CA GLY A 262 5.91 24.67 1.61
C GLY A 262 7.37 25.14 1.83
N ALA A 263 7.53 26.34 2.39
CA ALA A 263 8.85 26.82 2.83
C ALA A 263 9.41 25.91 3.94
N TRP A 264 10.72 25.64 3.91
CA TRP A 264 11.38 24.75 4.88
C TRP A 264 11.14 25.15 6.33
N LYS A 265 11.08 26.45 6.64
CA LYS A 265 10.76 26.94 8.00
C LYS A 265 9.42 26.38 8.51
N LYS A 266 8.39 26.36 7.66
CA LYS A 266 7.06 25.81 8.01
C LYS A 266 7.09 24.29 8.14
N LYS A 267 7.82 23.60 7.27
CA LYS A 267 7.98 22.14 7.36
C LYS A 267 8.65 21.72 8.65
N LEU A 268 9.79 22.36 8.96
CA LEU A 268 10.54 22.08 10.18
C LEU A 268 9.68 22.41 11.40
N LEU A 269 8.93 23.52 11.38
CA LEU A 269 7.99 23.83 12.44
C LEU A 269 6.94 22.72 12.65
N ILE A 270 6.30 22.22 11.58
CA ILE A 270 5.32 21.13 11.67
C ILE A 270 5.98 19.82 12.11
N ILE A 271 7.20 19.52 11.65
CA ILE A 271 7.91 18.31 12.05
C ILE A 271 8.31 18.41 13.53
N PHE A 272 8.95 19.50 13.96
CA PHE A 272 9.41 19.62 15.34
C PHE A 272 8.27 19.78 16.35
N LEU A 273 7.32 20.68 16.09
CA LEU A 273 6.17 20.88 16.99
C LEU A 273 5.11 19.79 16.85
N GLY A 274 5.01 19.16 15.67
CA GLY A 274 3.97 18.18 15.40
C GLY A 274 4.39 16.74 15.67
N PHE A 275 5.65 16.36 15.43
CA PHE A 275 6.06 14.95 15.47
C PHE A 275 5.88 14.32 16.85
N ILE A 276 6.43 14.91 17.92
CA ILE A 276 6.33 14.31 19.26
C ILE A 276 4.89 14.33 19.78
N PRO A 277 4.14 15.46 19.73
CA PRO A 277 2.74 15.46 20.17
C PRO A 277 1.85 14.54 19.35
N PHE A 278 2.03 14.49 18.01
CA PHE A 278 1.28 13.58 17.15
C PHE A 278 1.64 12.13 17.44
N PHE A 279 2.92 11.80 17.58
CA PHE A 279 3.39 10.46 17.95
C PHE A 279 2.73 10.02 19.26
N TYR A 280 2.85 10.86 20.29
CA TYR A 280 2.29 10.61 21.60
C TYR A 280 0.77 10.42 21.54
N ALA A 281 0.04 11.35 20.93
CA ALA A 281 -1.41 11.28 20.83
C ALA A 281 -1.89 10.09 19.99
N TYR A 282 -1.21 9.78 18.88
CA TYR A 282 -1.51 8.64 18.02
C TYR A 282 -1.37 7.33 18.80
N HIS A 283 -0.24 7.13 19.49
CA HIS A 283 0.01 5.90 20.22
C HIS A 283 -0.85 5.78 21.48
N LEU A 284 -1.10 6.89 22.19
CA LEU A 284 -2.00 6.90 23.33
C LEU A 284 -3.42 6.53 22.92
N LEU A 285 -3.97 7.18 21.88
CA LEU A 285 -5.31 6.89 21.39
C LEU A 285 -5.42 5.44 20.90
N ARG A 286 -4.40 4.95 20.19
CA ARG A 286 -4.33 3.55 19.77
C ARG A 286 -4.33 2.61 20.97
N ALA A 287 -3.56 2.91 22.02
CA ALA A 287 -3.49 2.09 23.22
C ALA A 287 -4.83 2.05 23.96
N ILE A 288 -5.49 3.20 24.14
CA ILE A 288 -6.82 3.29 24.76
C ILE A 288 -7.84 2.47 23.97
N LEU A 289 -7.86 2.61 22.64
CA LEU A 289 -8.77 1.86 21.79
C LEU A 289 -8.54 0.35 21.93
N ILE A 290 -7.28 -0.10 21.97
CA ILE A 290 -6.94 -1.50 22.20
C ILE A 290 -7.47 -1.96 23.56
N VAL A 291 -7.17 -1.24 24.64
CA VAL A 291 -7.63 -1.58 26.00
C VAL A 291 -9.16 -1.70 26.03
N ALA A 292 -9.86 -0.69 25.51
CA ALA A 292 -11.32 -0.61 25.53
C ALA A 292 -12.00 -1.76 24.77
N THR A 293 -11.31 -2.35 23.79
CA THR A 293 -11.87 -3.38 22.91
C THR A 293 -11.33 -4.78 23.18
N LEU A 294 -10.18 -4.93 23.84
CA LEU A 294 -9.63 -6.25 24.21
C LEU A 294 -10.51 -7.02 25.18
N GLY A 295 -11.31 -6.33 26.01
CA GLY A 295 -12.33 -6.96 26.85
C GLY A 295 -13.51 -7.55 26.07
N ILE A 296 -13.69 -7.16 24.81
CA ILE A 296 -14.82 -7.55 23.96
C ILE A 296 -14.37 -8.47 22.82
N GLN A 297 -13.17 -8.26 22.28
CA GLN A 297 -12.64 -8.97 21.11
C GLN A 297 -11.20 -9.41 21.32
N ALA A 298 -10.90 -10.65 20.95
CA ALA A 298 -9.54 -11.15 20.89
C ALA A 298 -8.66 -10.28 19.97
N LYS A 299 -7.39 -10.09 20.34
CA LYS A 299 -6.43 -9.20 19.65
C LYS A 299 -6.37 -9.38 18.13
N GLY A 300 -6.47 -10.62 17.63
CA GLY A 300 -6.44 -10.92 16.20
C GLY A 300 -7.64 -10.35 15.42
N ASN A 301 -8.79 -10.28 16.07
CA ASN A 301 -10.09 -9.88 15.49
C ASN A 301 -10.55 -8.50 15.98
N ASN A 302 -9.65 -7.73 16.57
CA ASN A 302 -9.98 -6.45 17.15
C ASN A 302 -10.16 -5.40 16.03
N ILE A 303 -11.42 -5.07 15.75
CA ILE A 303 -11.79 -4.14 14.67
C ILE A 303 -11.14 -2.78 14.89
N ALA A 304 -11.20 -2.25 16.13
CA ALA A 304 -10.67 -0.93 16.44
C ALA A 304 -9.16 -0.85 16.18
N TYR A 305 -8.42 -1.90 16.53
CA TYR A 305 -6.98 -1.96 16.30
C TYR A 305 -6.62 -1.89 14.80
N HIS A 306 -7.34 -2.63 13.96
CA HIS A 306 -7.06 -2.69 12.52
C HIS A 306 -7.58 -1.48 11.77
N LEU A 307 -8.74 -0.96 12.15
CA LEU A 307 -9.39 0.19 11.54
C LEU A 307 -8.66 1.50 11.85
N TYR A 308 -8.10 1.64 13.05
CA TYR A 308 -7.42 2.88 13.48
C TYR A 308 -6.30 3.30 12.51
N GLY A 309 -5.42 2.38 12.13
CA GLY A 309 -4.34 2.66 11.18
C GLY A 309 -4.86 3.06 9.80
N GLN A 310 -5.96 2.44 9.35
CA GLN A 310 -6.59 2.74 8.07
C GLN A 310 -7.28 4.10 8.05
N ILE A 311 -7.95 4.49 9.16
CA ILE A 311 -8.53 5.83 9.33
C ILE A 311 -7.43 6.88 9.27
N MET A 312 -6.33 6.70 10.01
CA MET A 312 -5.24 7.67 10.03
C MET A 312 -4.57 7.82 8.66
N LEU A 313 -4.37 6.71 7.93
CA LEU A 313 -3.89 6.75 6.55
C LEU A 313 -4.87 7.49 5.63
N THR A 314 -6.17 7.22 5.78
CA THR A 314 -7.23 7.89 5.01
C THR A 314 -7.22 9.39 5.25
N LEU A 315 -7.17 9.84 6.51
CA LEU A 315 -7.10 11.24 6.87
C LEU A 315 -5.88 11.91 6.24
N ALA A 316 -4.73 11.26 6.31
CA ALA A 316 -3.50 11.76 5.71
C ALA A 316 -3.65 11.95 4.19
N LEU A 317 -4.23 10.96 3.49
CA LEU A 317 -4.49 11.05 2.05
C LEU A 317 -5.54 12.10 1.69
N LEU A 318 -6.57 12.31 2.51
CA LEU A 318 -7.57 13.36 2.30
C LEU A 318 -6.96 14.76 2.44
N VAL A 319 -6.11 14.98 3.45
CA VAL A 319 -5.36 16.23 3.61
C VAL A 319 -4.43 16.47 2.42
N PHE A 320 -3.81 15.40 1.90
CA PHE A 320 -2.98 15.51 0.70
C PHE A 320 -3.80 15.84 -0.54
N ALA A 321 -4.93 15.17 -0.75
CA ALA A 321 -5.84 15.44 -1.86
C ALA A 321 -6.35 16.89 -1.83
N GLU A 322 -6.73 17.38 -0.64
CA GLU A 322 -7.07 18.77 -0.39
C GLU A 322 -5.94 19.72 -0.82
N PHE A 323 -4.72 19.42 -0.39
CA PHE A 323 -3.54 20.22 -0.72
C PHE A 323 -3.37 20.37 -2.25
N PHE A 324 -3.51 19.29 -3.02
CA PHE A 324 -3.41 19.35 -4.48
C PHE A 324 -4.55 20.13 -5.12
N TRP A 325 -5.77 20.08 -4.54
CA TRP A 325 -6.90 20.87 -5.07
C TRP A 325 -6.75 22.36 -4.84
N ARG A 326 -6.27 22.80 -3.68
CA ARG A 326 -6.02 24.24 -3.40
C ARG A 326 -5.10 24.89 -4.44
N ARG A 327 -4.15 24.12 -4.99
CA ARG A 327 -3.19 24.63 -5.96
C ARG A 327 -3.81 24.93 -7.33
N LYS A 328 -4.88 24.23 -7.72
CA LYS A 328 -5.45 24.31 -9.08
C LYS A 328 -6.59 25.34 -9.23
N GLN A 329 -7.32 25.65 -8.15
CA GLN A 329 -8.57 26.44 -8.25
C GLN A 329 -8.59 27.72 -7.41
N GLY A 330 -7.46 28.12 -6.80
CA GLY A 330 -7.42 29.21 -5.82
C GLY A 330 -7.91 28.76 -4.43
N PRO A 331 -7.49 29.42 -3.34
CA PRO A 331 -7.81 28.95 -2.00
C PRO A 331 -9.28 29.23 -1.65
N PRO A 332 -10.14 28.22 -1.46
CA PRO A 332 -11.38 28.43 -0.71
C PRO A 332 -11.03 28.88 0.71
N SER A 333 -11.96 29.56 1.38
CA SER A 333 -11.77 29.92 2.79
C SER A 333 -11.55 28.64 3.62
N THR A 334 -10.42 28.57 4.32
CA THR A 334 -10.04 27.46 5.21
C THR A 334 -11.20 26.95 6.10
N PRO A 335 -12.03 27.81 6.73
CA PRO A 335 -13.14 27.32 7.56
C PRO A 335 -14.24 26.59 6.78
N LYS A 336 -14.63 27.08 5.59
CA LYS A 336 -15.69 26.45 4.78
C LYS A 336 -15.30 25.04 4.36
N MET A 337 -14.04 24.86 4.00
CA MET A 337 -13.53 23.56 3.57
C MET A 337 -13.34 22.60 4.75
N MET A 338 -12.87 23.08 5.91
CA MET A 338 -12.85 22.29 7.14
C MET A 338 -14.25 21.80 7.51
N GLY A 339 -15.26 22.67 7.41
CA GLY A 339 -16.66 22.28 7.61
C GLY A 339 -17.13 21.20 6.63
N GLN A 340 -16.75 21.28 5.36
CA GLN A 340 -17.06 20.25 4.35
C GLN A 340 -16.35 18.92 4.65
N LEU A 341 -15.09 18.96 5.07
CA LEU A 341 -14.33 17.77 5.46
C LEU A 341 -14.97 17.09 6.67
N LEU A 342 -15.27 17.84 7.73
CA LEU A 342 -15.93 17.32 8.93
C LEU A 342 -17.30 16.72 8.60
N MET A 343 -18.11 17.42 7.82
CA MET A 343 -19.42 16.92 7.38
C MET A 343 -19.27 15.65 6.53
N GLY A 344 -18.24 15.57 5.68
CA GLY A 344 -17.98 14.43 4.81
C GLY A 344 -17.55 13.21 5.59
N MET A 345 -16.67 13.39 6.57
CA MET A 345 -16.23 12.34 7.49
C MET A 345 -17.39 11.85 8.36
N ALA A 346 -18.21 12.75 8.91
CA ALA A 346 -19.38 12.37 9.73
C ALA A 346 -20.38 11.57 8.91
N THR A 347 -20.73 12.05 7.70
CA THR A 347 -21.67 11.38 6.80
C THR A 347 -21.12 10.03 6.33
N GLY A 348 -19.85 10.01 5.92
CA GLY A 348 -19.14 8.80 5.50
C GLY A 348 -19.08 7.77 6.62
N PHE A 349 -18.88 8.19 7.87
CA PHE A 349 -18.83 7.29 9.03
C PHE A 349 -20.17 6.60 9.25
N VAL A 350 -21.27 7.36 9.27
CA VAL A 350 -22.62 6.80 9.43
C VAL A 350 -22.94 5.80 8.31
N LEU A 351 -22.66 6.16 7.06
CA LEU A 351 -22.87 5.26 5.91
C LEU A 351 -21.96 4.02 5.96
N SER A 352 -20.73 4.16 6.47
CA SER A 352 -19.80 3.04 6.60
C SER A 352 -20.30 1.97 7.57
N LEU A 353 -20.97 2.35 8.66
CA LEU A 353 -21.53 1.38 9.63
C LEU A 353 -22.61 0.50 8.99
N GLY A 354 -23.55 1.11 8.26
CA GLY A 354 -24.60 0.38 7.57
C GLY A 354 -24.06 -0.53 6.46
N THR A 355 -23.07 -0.06 5.71
CA THR A 355 -22.46 -0.85 4.63
C THR A 355 -21.60 -2.00 5.13
N VAL A 356 -20.87 -1.84 6.23
CA VAL A 356 -20.13 -2.92 6.90
C VAL A 356 -21.10 -3.99 7.41
N PHE A 357 -22.23 -3.59 8.01
CA PHE A 357 -23.24 -4.53 8.45
C PHE A 357 -23.80 -5.35 7.28
N LEU A 358 -24.26 -4.67 6.23
CA LEU A 358 -24.84 -5.33 5.04
C LEU A 358 -23.82 -6.25 4.35
N ALA A 359 -22.58 -5.78 4.19
CA ALA A 359 -21.52 -6.56 3.58
C ALA A 359 -21.23 -7.85 4.35
N ASN A 360 -21.09 -7.79 5.68
CA ASN A 360 -20.66 -8.93 6.49
C ASN A 360 -21.81 -9.87 6.87
N LYS A 361 -23.03 -9.35 7.05
CA LYS A 361 -24.16 -10.17 7.49
C LYS A 361 -24.99 -10.74 6.34
N VAL A 362 -24.93 -10.13 5.16
CA VAL A 362 -25.76 -10.54 4.02
C VAL A 362 -24.89 -10.91 2.83
N LEU A 363 -24.12 -9.96 2.30
CA LEU A 363 -23.48 -10.16 0.99
C LEU A 363 -22.35 -11.19 1.01
N ALA A 364 -21.43 -11.10 1.98
CA ALA A 364 -20.28 -12.02 2.04
C ALA A 364 -20.71 -13.48 2.27
N PRO A 365 -21.57 -13.82 3.25
CA PRO A 365 -22.03 -15.20 3.44
C PRO A 365 -22.69 -15.76 2.19
N VAL A 366 -23.58 -15.00 1.55
CA VAL A 366 -24.27 -15.42 0.32
C VAL A 366 -23.28 -15.68 -0.82
N LEU A 367 -22.32 -14.77 -1.05
CA LEU A 367 -21.33 -14.96 -2.11
C LEU A 367 -20.44 -16.17 -1.86
N VAL A 368 -19.94 -16.34 -0.63
CA VAL A 368 -19.06 -17.46 -0.27
C VAL A 368 -19.80 -18.79 -0.37
N GLU A 369 -21.06 -18.84 0.06
CA GLU A 369 -21.91 -20.04 -0.03
C GLU A 369 -22.16 -20.41 -1.49
N VAL A 370 -22.47 -19.45 -2.35
CA VAL A 370 -22.65 -19.67 -3.79
C VAL A 370 -21.37 -20.14 -4.47
N ILE A 371 -20.20 -19.63 -4.08
CA ILE A 371 -18.92 -19.95 -4.74
C ILE A 371 -18.31 -21.27 -4.22
N THR A 372 -18.39 -21.51 -2.91
CA THR A 372 -17.61 -22.57 -2.25
C THR A 372 -18.45 -23.61 -1.52
N GLY A 373 -19.74 -23.34 -1.30
CA GLY A 373 -20.61 -24.13 -0.42
C GLY A 373 -20.37 -23.90 1.09
N ALA A 374 -19.42 -23.04 1.47
CA ALA A 374 -19.15 -22.68 2.86
C ALA A 374 -19.82 -21.34 3.24
N ARG A 375 -20.08 -21.12 4.53
CA ARG A 375 -20.64 -19.83 5.02
C ARG A 375 -19.59 -18.78 5.38
N ASP A 376 -18.36 -19.22 5.65
CA ASP A 376 -17.28 -18.35 6.11
C ASP A 376 -16.20 -18.20 5.03
N MET A 377 -15.71 -16.97 4.88
CA MET A 377 -14.61 -16.65 3.95
C MET A 377 -13.36 -17.46 4.31
N SER A 378 -12.71 -18.06 3.30
CA SER A 378 -11.46 -18.81 3.48
C SER A 378 -10.27 -17.90 3.82
N TYR A 379 -10.35 -16.62 3.45
CA TYR A 379 -9.30 -15.64 3.68
C TYR A 379 -9.89 -14.30 4.10
N ASN A 380 -9.67 -13.87 5.34
CA ASN A 380 -10.06 -12.53 5.83
C ASN A 380 -9.05 -11.99 6.85
N PRO A 381 -7.81 -11.72 6.42
CA PRO A 381 -6.74 -11.35 7.32
C PRO A 381 -7.09 -10.06 8.06
N GLN A 382 -7.10 -10.11 9.39
CA GLN A 382 -7.30 -8.92 10.22
C GLN A 382 -8.61 -8.18 9.88
N GLN A 383 -9.63 -8.92 9.41
CA GLN A 383 -10.92 -8.39 8.95
C GLN A 383 -10.83 -7.35 7.83
N THR A 384 -9.70 -7.32 7.10
CA THR A 384 -9.44 -6.29 6.08
C THR A 384 -10.48 -6.34 4.96
N ILE A 385 -10.89 -7.55 4.54
CA ILE A 385 -11.90 -7.72 3.50
C ILE A 385 -13.27 -7.33 4.05
N SER A 386 -13.62 -7.82 5.24
CA SER A 386 -14.87 -7.47 5.92
C SER A 386 -15.10 -5.97 6.10
N LEU A 387 -14.03 -5.20 6.32
CA LEU A 387 -14.10 -3.75 6.52
C LEU A 387 -13.97 -2.94 5.22
N MET A 388 -13.64 -3.60 4.10
CA MET A 388 -13.38 -2.94 2.81
C MET A 388 -14.55 -2.06 2.33
N PRO A 389 -15.82 -2.51 2.32
CA PRO A 389 -16.93 -1.68 1.86
C PRO A 389 -17.10 -0.42 2.72
N GLY A 390 -17.02 -0.56 4.04
CA GLY A 390 -17.12 0.56 4.97
C GLY A 390 -16.06 1.61 4.72
N LEU A 391 -14.80 1.17 4.58
CA LEU A 391 -13.69 2.09 4.35
C LEU A 391 -13.80 2.77 2.98
N HIS A 392 -14.15 2.03 1.93
CA HIS A 392 -14.40 2.60 0.61
C HIS A 392 -15.49 3.67 0.64
N VAL A 393 -16.62 3.38 1.28
CA VAL A 393 -17.77 4.29 1.40
C VAL A 393 -17.39 5.54 2.20
N PHE A 394 -16.65 5.37 3.30
CA PHE A 394 -16.14 6.48 4.10
C PHE A 394 -15.24 7.41 3.29
N ILE A 395 -14.23 6.85 2.61
CA ILE A 395 -13.28 7.60 1.79
C ILE A 395 -14.03 8.32 0.67
N TRP A 396 -14.85 7.59 -0.08
CA TRP A 396 -15.56 8.12 -1.24
C TRP A 396 -16.52 9.26 -0.86
N THR A 397 -17.29 9.08 0.21
CA THR A 397 -18.22 10.10 0.70
C THR A 397 -17.48 11.36 1.10
N THR A 398 -16.36 11.20 1.79
CA THR A 398 -15.53 12.33 2.20
C THR A 398 -14.96 13.06 0.99
N LEU A 399 -14.46 12.33 -0.02
CA LEU A 399 -13.98 12.90 -1.30
C LEU A 399 -15.07 13.70 -2.01
N MET A 400 -16.30 13.18 -2.11
CA MET A 400 -17.43 13.91 -2.72
C MET A 400 -17.76 15.20 -1.97
N TRP A 401 -17.71 15.18 -0.64
CA TRP A 401 -18.03 16.34 0.18
C TRP A 401 -17.00 17.45 0.10
N ILE A 402 -15.71 17.09 0.06
CA ILE A 402 -14.62 18.07 -0.09
C ILE A 402 -14.42 18.52 -1.54
N THR A 403 -15.16 17.95 -2.50
CA THR A 403 -15.09 18.40 -3.89
C THR A 403 -15.70 19.80 -4.02
N PRO A 404 -14.90 20.82 -4.40
CA PRO A 404 -15.39 22.19 -4.53
C PRO A 404 -16.28 22.33 -5.77
N GLY A 405 -17.26 23.24 -5.70
CA GLY A 405 -18.15 23.58 -6.81
C GLY A 405 -19.23 22.53 -7.15
N LEU A 406 -19.26 21.40 -6.45
CA LEU A 406 -20.21 20.33 -6.70
C LEU A 406 -21.54 20.64 -5.97
N GLU A 407 -22.65 20.64 -6.71
CA GLU A 407 -23.99 20.85 -6.15
C GLU A 407 -24.36 19.73 -5.17
N LYS A 408 -25.15 20.05 -4.13
CA LYS A 408 -25.53 19.10 -3.08
C LYS A 408 -26.18 17.83 -3.63
N LEU A 409 -27.05 17.96 -4.63
CA LEU A 409 -27.72 16.81 -5.28
C LEU A 409 -26.71 15.91 -5.99
N LYS A 410 -25.82 16.48 -6.81
CA LYS A 410 -24.77 15.72 -7.49
C LYS A 410 -23.81 15.04 -6.52
N LYS A 411 -23.50 15.68 -5.38
CA LYS A 411 -22.67 15.04 -4.37
C LYS A 411 -23.35 13.80 -3.81
N TRP A 412 -24.65 13.86 -3.49
CA TRP A 412 -25.42 12.70 -3.03
C TRP A 412 -25.52 11.60 -4.09
N MET A 413 -25.76 11.95 -5.36
CA MET A 413 -25.72 10.98 -6.45
C MET A 413 -24.36 10.30 -6.56
N GLY A 414 -23.27 11.07 -6.46
CA GLY A 414 -21.91 10.56 -6.43
C GLY A 414 -21.68 9.62 -5.24
N VAL A 415 -22.19 9.94 -4.05
CA VAL A 415 -22.14 9.06 -2.88
C VAL A 415 -22.86 7.74 -3.15
N CYS A 416 -24.09 7.78 -3.66
CA CYS A 416 -24.86 6.57 -3.98
C CYS A 416 -24.14 5.68 -5.01
N LEU A 417 -23.61 6.26 -6.09
CA LEU A 417 -22.80 5.55 -7.07
C LEU A 417 -21.54 4.94 -6.45
N GLY A 418 -20.90 5.66 -5.54
CA GLY A 418 -19.73 5.16 -4.79
C GLY A 418 -20.05 3.98 -3.89
N ILE A 419 -21.20 3.97 -3.23
CA ILE A 419 -21.68 2.84 -2.41
C ILE A 419 -21.86 1.61 -3.30
N ILE A 420 -22.54 1.76 -4.44
CA ILE A 420 -22.74 0.67 -5.41
C ILE A 420 -21.38 0.15 -5.90
N GLY A 421 -20.48 1.05 -6.31
CA GLY A 421 -19.13 0.69 -6.73
C GLY A 421 -18.33 -0.05 -5.65
N ALA A 422 -18.44 0.38 -4.39
CA ALA A 422 -17.78 -0.28 -3.26
C ALA A 422 -18.27 -1.73 -3.08
N PHE A 423 -19.58 -1.98 -3.20
CA PHE A 423 -20.15 -3.32 -3.13
C PHE A 423 -19.75 -4.20 -4.33
N LEU A 424 -19.71 -3.64 -5.55
CA LEU A 424 -19.27 -4.38 -6.73
C LEU A 424 -17.80 -4.79 -6.63
N ILE A 425 -16.93 -3.88 -6.18
CA ILE A 425 -15.51 -4.18 -5.97
C ILE A 425 -15.34 -5.25 -4.89
N PHE A 426 -16.08 -5.13 -3.78
CA PHE A 426 -16.04 -6.10 -2.69
C PHE A 426 -16.50 -7.50 -3.14
N ALA A 427 -17.62 -7.58 -3.86
CA ALA A 427 -18.12 -8.83 -4.40
C ALA A 427 -17.13 -9.47 -5.39
N GLY A 428 -16.56 -8.67 -6.30
CA GLY A 428 -15.53 -9.13 -7.24
C GLY A 428 -14.25 -9.59 -6.53
N PHE A 429 -13.86 -8.94 -5.44
CA PHE A 429 -12.69 -9.33 -4.65
C PHE A 429 -12.92 -10.65 -3.90
N ILE A 430 -14.07 -10.82 -3.25
CA ILE A 430 -14.45 -12.11 -2.63
C ILE A 430 -14.47 -13.21 -3.68
N ALA A 431 -15.10 -12.98 -4.82
CA ALA A 431 -15.14 -13.96 -5.90
C ALA A 431 -13.74 -14.37 -6.36
N LEU A 432 -12.85 -13.40 -6.59
CA LEU A 432 -11.46 -13.67 -6.97
C LEU A 432 -10.71 -14.48 -5.90
N VAL A 433 -10.83 -14.09 -4.63
CA VAL A 433 -10.15 -14.76 -3.53
C VAL A 433 -10.65 -16.19 -3.35
N GLU A 434 -11.96 -16.42 -3.37
CA GLU A 434 -12.56 -17.73 -3.12
C GLU A 434 -12.41 -18.68 -4.32
N ILE A 435 -12.60 -18.20 -5.56
CA ILE A 435 -12.46 -19.02 -6.77
C ILE A 435 -11.02 -19.50 -6.95
N PHE A 436 -10.05 -18.61 -6.75
CA PHE A 436 -8.62 -18.91 -7.00
C PHE A 436 -7.85 -19.27 -5.72
N ARG A 437 -8.53 -19.36 -4.56
CA ARG A 437 -7.92 -19.64 -3.24
C ARG A 437 -6.72 -18.74 -2.93
N LEU A 438 -6.86 -17.45 -3.22
CA LEU A 438 -5.77 -16.48 -3.08
C LEU A 438 -5.55 -16.08 -1.63
N THR A 439 -4.28 -15.95 -1.23
CA THR A 439 -3.88 -15.47 0.10
C THR A 439 -2.99 -14.23 0.00
N PRO A 440 -3.47 -13.14 -0.65
CA PRO A 440 -2.65 -11.97 -0.94
C PRO A 440 -2.13 -11.30 0.33
N HIS A 441 -0.85 -10.95 0.39
CA HIS A 441 -0.25 -10.34 1.59
C HIS A 441 -1.10 -9.20 2.18
N VAL A 442 -1.34 -9.24 3.50
CA VAL A 442 -2.28 -8.35 4.21
C VAL A 442 -2.01 -6.87 3.96
N GLY A 443 -0.72 -6.48 3.91
CA GLY A 443 -0.33 -5.10 3.63
C GLY A 443 -0.74 -4.62 2.23
N ILE A 444 -0.71 -5.50 1.23
CA ILE A 444 -1.13 -5.18 -0.15
C ILE A 444 -2.63 -5.00 -0.19
N VAL A 445 -3.39 -5.87 0.46
CA VAL A 445 -4.85 -5.74 0.55
C VAL A 445 -5.22 -4.43 1.25
N LYS A 446 -4.64 -4.16 2.42
CA LYS A 446 -4.87 -2.90 3.16
C LYS A 446 -4.56 -1.66 2.33
N LEU A 447 -3.44 -1.68 1.58
CA LEU A 447 -3.07 -0.59 0.69
C LEU A 447 -4.06 -0.43 -0.46
N GLY A 448 -4.45 -1.53 -1.10
CA GLY A 448 -5.43 -1.54 -2.19
C GLY A 448 -6.78 -0.99 -1.76
N VAL A 449 -7.30 -1.43 -0.61
CA VAL A 449 -8.56 -0.93 -0.03
C VAL A 449 -8.51 0.58 0.19
N VAL A 450 -7.39 1.11 0.69
CA VAL A 450 -7.28 2.54 0.97
C VAL A 450 -7.08 3.36 -0.32
N LEU A 451 -6.22 2.91 -1.23
CA LEU A 451 -5.86 3.70 -2.42
C LEU A 451 -6.92 3.70 -3.52
N LEU A 452 -7.67 2.60 -3.66
CA LEU A 452 -8.57 2.41 -4.79
C LEU A 452 -9.64 3.51 -4.92
N PRO A 453 -10.34 3.95 -3.84
CA PRO A 453 -11.30 5.05 -3.95
C PRO A 453 -10.66 6.36 -4.43
N PHE A 454 -9.44 6.68 -4.02
CA PHE A 454 -8.72 7.88 -4.48
C PHE A 454 -8.37 7.79 -5.97
N LEU A 455 -7.93 6.61 -6.44
CA LEU A 455 -7.60 6.39 -7.85
C LEU A 455 -8.84 6.52 -8.74
N ILE A 456 -9.94 5.85 -8.38
CA ILE A 456 -11.20 5.93 -9.11
C ILE A 456 -11.72 7.37 -9.13
N TYR A 457 -11.71 8.04 -7.98
CA TYR A 457 -12.12 9.44 -7.88
C TYR A 457 -11.27 10.35 -8.78
N GLY A 458 -9.94 10.15 -8.78
CA GLY A 458 -9.01 10.90 -9.61
C GLY A 458 -9.33 10.77 -11.10
N VAL A 459 -9.59 9.54 -11.56
CA VAL A 459 -9.97 9.27 -12.95
C VAL A 459 -11.31 9.92 -13.31
N LEU A 460 -12.35 9.75 -12.48
CA LEU A 460 -13.68 10.33 -12.75
C LEU A 460 -13.65 11.87 -12.78
N LYS A 461 -12.80 12.48 -11.96
CA LYS A 461 -12.63 13.93 -11.93
C LYS A 461 -11.97 14.47 -13.19
N GLU A 462 -11.00 13.76 -13.76
CA GLU A 462 -10.34 14.19 -15.00
C GLU A 462 -11.25 14.05 -16.22
N THR A 463 -12.18 13.10 -16.20
CA THR A 463 -13.06 12.84 -17.34
C THR A 463 -14.28 13.75 -17.41
N ASN A 464 -14.53 14.64 -16.43
CA ASN A 464 -15.75 15.46 -16.29
C ASN A 464 -17.05 14.65 -16.45
N SER A 465 -17.00 13.33 -16.29
CA SER A 465 -18.07 12.44 -16.78
C SER A 465 -19.08 12.05 -15.72
N VAL A 466 -18.79 12.30 -14.42
CA VAL A 466 -19.66 11.88 -13.30
C VAL A 466 -19.66 12.92 -12.14
N ILE A 467 -18.97 14.04 -12.30
CA ILE A 467 -19.01 15.23 -11.44
C ILE A 467 -19.56 16.38 -12.30
#